data_AF-A0A352RCV3-F1
#
_entry.id   AF-A0A352RCV3-F1
#
_cell.length_a   1.000
_cell.length_b   1.000
_cell.length_c   1.000
_cell.angle_alpha   90.00
_cell.angle_beta   90.00
_cell.angle_gamma   90.00
#
_symmetry.space_group_name_H-M   'P 1'
#
loop_
_entity.id
_entity.type
_entity.pdbx_description
1 polymer ?
#
loop_
_entity_poly.entity_id
_entity_poly.type
_entity_poly.pdbx_seq_one_letter_code
_entity_poly.pdbx_strand_id
1 'polypeptide(L)'
;MKNLLKILISCSLLLFLYSCKKNEIDNQIIRNNTLIEFRYNNHHYSGKLELIDNSSNKFELLKSYFNNLKGFKEAKNEINIFPNYILLNKHFKILITVNQIYIEYYNSNNQLLKLHKDISPDEYLSFNYLTEDSKWIYDLGKIYGVGEFKSDKFEKGGLMQTIVDYEYKVGKWKFWNINRELIAEGKFITDSSMVIGQSDSDYYIKTSKIRKENWKFYNSEKQIIEPKIEELFILENANK
;
A
#
# COMPACT_ATOMS: atom_id res chain seq x y z
N MET A 1 -37.19 -34.07 -52.63
CA MET A 1 -36.06 -34.55 -51.79
C MET A 1 -34.77 -33.72 -51.84
N LYS A 2 -34.50 -32.89 -52.87
CA LYS A 2 -33.24 -32.10 -52.94
C LYS A 2 -33.21 -30.80 -52.11
N ASN A 3 -34.37 -30.29 -51.65
CA ASN A 3 -34.43 -29.03 -50.88
C ASN A 3 -34.33 -29.19 -49.35
N LEU A 4 -34.64 -30.38 -48.80
CA LEU A 4 -34.52 -30.63 -47.36
C LEU A 4 -33.05 -30.84 -46.92
N LEU A 5 -32.20 -31.35 -47.80
CA LEU A 5 -30.79 -31.60 -47.49
C LEU A 5 -29.96 -30.30 -47.39
N LYS A 6 -30.33 -29.24 -48.13
CA LYS A 6 -29.65 -27.93 -48.05
C LYS A 6 -29.95 -27.18 -46.75
N ILE A 7 -31.13 -27.36 -46.17
CA ILE A 7 -31.52 -26.69 -44.91
C ILE A 7 -30.81 -27.34 -43.71
N LEU A 8 -30.63 -28.66 -43.74
CA LEU A 8 -29.91 -29.38 -42.68
C LEU A 8 -28.40 -29.10 -42.65
N ILE A 9 -27.78 -28.83 -43.80
CA ILE A 9 -26.34 -28.47 -43.87
C ILE A 9 -26.12 -27.00 -43.46
N SER A 10 -27.11 -26.13 -43.66
CA SER A 10 -27.04 -24.72 -43.23
C SER A 10 -27.17 -24.54 -41.72
N CYS A 11 -27.92 -25.41 -41.02
CA CYS A 11 -28.08 -25.30 -39.57
C CYS A 11 -26.92 -25.91 -38.78
N SER A 12 -26.20 -26.90 -39.33
CA SER A 12 -25.04 -27.51 -38.66
C SER A 12 -23.78 -26.65 -38.73
N LEU A 13 -23.63 -25.78 -39.75
CA LEU A 13 -22.54 -24.80 -39.82
C LEU A 13 -22.76 -23.57 -38.92
N LEU A 14 -24.01 -23.21 -38.60
CA LEU A 14 -24.33 -22.15 -37.64
C LEU A 14 -24.10 -22.57 -36.18
N LEU A 15 -24.20 -23.88 -35.87
CA LEU A 15 -23.90 -24.41 -34.53
C LEU A 15 -22.39 -24.51 -34.25
N PHE A 16 -21.53 -24.56 -35.28
CA PHE A 16 -20.08 -24.57 -35.11
C PHE A 16 -19.46 -23.18 -34.88
N LEU A 17 -20.17 -22.10 -35.20
CA LEU A 17 -19.69 -20.73 -34.95
C LEU A 17 -20.11 -20.18 -33.57
N TYR A 18 -20.95 -20.90 -32.82
CA TYR A 18 -21.39 -20.47 -31.48
C TYR A 18 -20.55 -21.04 -30.32
N SER A 19 -19.57 -21.90 -30.59
CA SER A 19 -18.76 -22.55 -29.53
C SER A 19 -17.32 -22.04 -29.43
N CYS A 20 -17.05 -20.79 -29.83
CA CYS A 20 -15.74 -20.16 -29.63
C CYS A 20 -15.86 -18.69 -29.22
N LYS A 21 -16.78 -18.37 -28.30
CA LYS A 21 -16.42 -17.40 -27.27
C LYS A 21 -15.85 -18.20 -26.12
N LYS A 22 -14.55 -18.48 -26.22
CA LYS A 22 -13.75 -18.69 -25.01
C LYS A 22 -14.05 -17.43 -24.19
N ASN A 23 -14.85 -17.56 -23.13
CA ASN A 23 -14.93 -16.53 -22.12
C ASN A 23 -13.47 -16.36 -21.70
N GLU A 24 -12.81 -15.31 -22.21
CA GLU A 24 -11.62 -14.78 -21.58
C GLU A 24 -12.10 -14.43 -20.19
N ILE A 25 -11.89 -15.38 -19.28
CA ILE A 25 -12.02 -15.13 -17.87
C ILE A 25 -11.05 -13.97 -17.65
N ASP A 26 -11.60 -12.80 -17.36
CA ASP A 26 -10.89 -11.56 -17.12
C ASP A 26 -10.05 -11.73 -15.84
N ASN A 27 -8.99 -12.52 -15.95
CA ASN A 27 -8.08 -12.94 -14.89
C ASN A 27 -6.98 -11.91 -14.72
N GLN A 28 -7.34 -10.63 -14.82
CA GLN A 28 -6.42 -9.54 -14.54
C GLN A 28 -6.10 -9.55 -13.05
N ILE A 29 -4.81 -9.69 -12.73
CA ILE A 29 -4.30 -9.55 -11.36
C ILE A 29 -4.48 -8.11 -10.91
N ILE A 30 -4.06 -7.15 -11.74
CA ILE A 30 -4.18 -5.72 -11.49
C ILE A 30 -5.32 -5.17 -12.34
N ARG A 31 -6.38 -4.69 -11.69
CA ARG A 31 -7.60 -4.19 -12.34
C ARG A 31 -7.60 -2.66 -12.37
N ASN A 32 -8.21 -2.04 -13.40
CA ASN A 32 -8.17 -0.58 -13.60
C ASN A 32 -8.59 0.30 -12.40
N ASN A 33 -9.40 -0.21 -11.47
CA ASN A 33 -9.89 0.55 -10.32
C ASN A 33 -9.20 0.16 -9.01
N THR A 34 -7.95 -0.33 -9.06
CA THR A 34 -7.20 -0.72 -7.84
C THR A 34 -6.16 0.32 -7.46
N LEU A 35 -6.16 0.72 -6.19
CA LEU A 35 -5.04 1.38 -5.56
C LEU A 35 -4.03 0.32 -5.09
N ILE A 36 -2.76 0.49 -5.39
CA ILE A 36 -1.71 -0.47 -5.02
C ILE A 36 -0.83 0.16 -3.93
N GLU A 37 -0.64 -0.54 -2.83
CA GLU A 37 0.36 -0.17 -1.84
C GLU A 37 1.70 -0.76 -2.22
N PHE A 38 2.68 0.09 -2.44
CA PHE A 38 4.06 -0.31 -2.67
C PHE A 38 4.88 -0.08 -1.40
N ARG A 39 5.62 -1.10 -0.97
CA ARG A 39 6.61 -0.98 0.10
C ARG A 39 7.96 -1.48 -0.42
N TYR A 40 9.00 -0.72 -0.09
CA TYR A 40 10.36 -1.14 -0.30
C TYR A 40 10.93 -1.64 1.03
N ASN A 41 11.22 -2.94 1.10
CA ASN A 41 11.69 -3.61 2.30
C ASN A 41 13.21 -3.43 2.45
N ASN A 42 13.60 -2.20 2.75
CA ASN A 42 14.97 -1.81 3.08
C ASN A 42 14.94 -1.07 4.42
N HIS A 43 15.98 -1.25 5.24
CA HIS A 43 16.09 -0.61 6.55
C HIS A 43 15.86 0.92 6.50
N HIS A 44 16.34 1.60 5.44
CA HIS A 44 16.14 3.05 5.25
C HIS A 44 14.69 3.47 4.98
N TYR A 45 13.85 2.53 4.56
CA TYR A 45 12.45 2.75 4.17
C TYR A 45 11.46 2.02 5.08
N SER A 46 11.92 1.54 6.25
CA SER A 46 11.05 0.93 7.25
C SER A 46 9.87 1.84 7.59
N GLY A 47 8.66 1.28 7.59
CA GLY A 47 7.41 1.99 7.84
C GLY A 47 6.96 2.95 6.72
N LYS A 48 7.67 3.05 5.59
CA LYS A 48 7.24 3.87 4.44
C LYS A 48 6.55 3.01 3.39
N LEU A 49 5.46 3.54 2.83
CA LEU A 49 4.76 2.98 1.68
C LEU A 49 4.44 4.07 0.66
N GLU A 50 4.21 3.71 -0.59
CA GLU A 50 3.65 4.58 -1.62
C GLU A 50 2.28 4.06 -2.02
N LEU A 51 1.34 4.96 -2.28
CA LEU A 51 0.05 4.63 -2.90
C LEU A 51 0.15 4.87 -4.40
N ILE A 52 0.24 3.79 -5.16
CA ILE A 52 0.27 3.82 -6.63
C ILE A 52 -1.17 3.80 -7.13
N ASP A 53 -1.64 4.95 -7.62
CA ASP A 53 -2.97 5.10 -8.20
C ASP A 53 -3.02 4.70 -9.68
N ASN A 54 -4.24 4.44 -10.17
CA ASN A 54 -4.51 4.00 -11.53
C ASN A 54 -4.25 5.03 -12.63
N SER A 55 -3.93 6.28 -12.27
CA SER A 55 -3.55 7.34 -13.22
C SER A 55 -2.04 7.43 -13.40
N SER A 56 -1.26 6.74 -12.57
CA SER A 56 0.21 6.79 -12.59
C SER A 56 0.81 5.90 -13.68
N ASN A 57 1.96 6.32 -14.23
CA ASN A 57 2.74 5.48 -15.15
C ASN A 57 3.22 4.18 -14.47
N LYS A 58 3.56 4.24 -13.16
CA LYS A 58 3.94 3.05 -12.36
C LYS A 58 2.84 1.99 -12.41
N PHE A 59 1.58 2.41 -12.30
CA PHE A 59 0.44 1.51 -12.35
C PHE A 59 0.31 0.79 -13.69
N GLU A 60 0.40 1.52 -14.81
CA GLU A 60 0.29 0.90 -16.13
C GLU A 60 1.46 -0.05 -16.42
N LEU A 61 2.68 0.26 -15.96
CA LEU A 61 3.83 -0.65 -16.06
C LEU A 61 3.61 -1.93 -15.26
N LEU A 62 3.17 -1.81 -14.00
CA LEU A 62 2.84 -2.96 -13.14
C LEU A 62 1.74 -3.81 -13.77
N LYS A 63 0.66 -3.18 -14.23
CA LYS A 63 -0.50 -3.83 -14.83
C LYS A 63 -0.11 -4.58 -16.10
N SER A 64 0.67 -3.95 -16.98
CA SER A 64 1.19 -4.56 -18.20
C SER A 64 2.03 -5.81 -17.90
N TYR A 65 2.90 -5.73 -16.89
CA TYR A 65 3.74 -6.86 -16.49
C TYR A 65 2.91 -8.00 -15.86
N PHE A 66 2.12 -7.72 -14.83
CA PHE A 66 1.46 -8.75 -14.04
C PHE A 66 0.22 -9.35 -14.71
N ASN A 67 -0.45 -8.63 -15.60
CA ASN A 67 -1.54 -9.22 -16.38
C ASN A 67 -1.01 -10.08 -17.56
N ASN A 68 0.30 -10.04 -17.84
CA ASN A 68 0.97 -10.97 -18.74
C ASN A 68 1.60 -12.13 -17.94
N LEU A 69 0.84 -13.20 -17.75
CA LEU A 69 1.24 -14.36 -16.93
C LEU A 69 2.34 -15.25 -17.54
N LYS A 70 3.08 -14.78 -18.55
CA LYS A 70 4.12 -15.57 -19.20
C LYS A 70 5.25 -15.93 -18.21
N GLY A 71 5.48 -17.24 -18.06
CA GLY A 71 6.53 -17.80 -17.21
C GLY A 71 6.12 -18.04 -15.75
N PHE A 72 4.92 -17.62 -15.35
CA PHE A 72 4.38 -17.95 -14.03
C PHE A 72 3.92 -19.41 -13.95
N LYS A 73 4.15 -20.03 -12.80
CA LYS A 73 3.74 -21.40 -12.46
C LYS A 73 2.90 -21.36 -11.19
N GLU A 74 1.94 -22.26 -11.08
CA GLU A 74 1.12 -22.40 -9.87
C GLU A 74 1.98 -22.89 -8.69
N ALA A 75 1.80 -22.27 -7.53
CA ALA A 75 2.45 -22.64 -6.29
C ALA A 75 1.45 -23.37 -5.39
N LYS A 76 1.71 -24.65 -5.10
CA LYS A 76 0.84 -25.47 -4.23
C LYS A 76 1.04 -25.19 -2.75
N ASN A 77 2.22 -24.68 -2.38
CA ASN A 77 2.60 -24.42 -0.99
C ASN A 77 2.84 -22.91 -0.79
N GLU A 78 2.73 -22.46 0.46
CA GLU A 78 3.24 -21.16 0.84
C GLU A 78 4.74 -21.10 0.63
N ILE A 79 5.21 -20.02 0.00
CA ILE A 79 6.62 -19.79 -0.24
C ILE A 79 7.06 -18.73 0.76
N ASN A 80 7.91 -19.13 1.70
CA ASN A 80 8.53 -18.19 2.63
C ASN A 80 9.61 -17.39 1.90
N ILE A 81 9.33 -16.13 1.60
CA ILE A 81 10.26 -15.22 0.94
C ILE A 81 10.42 -13.94 1.74
N PHE A 82 11.63 -13.39 1.68
CA PHE A 82 11.98 -12.08 2.21
C PHE A 82 12.06 -11.10 1.03
N PRO A 83 10.93 -10.47 0.64
CA PRO A 83 10.87 -9.63 -0.55
C PRO A 83 11.67 -8.35 -0.39
N ASN A 84 12.21 -7.85 -1.49
CA ASN A 84 12.70 -6.49 -1.62
C ASN A 84 11.54 -5.53 -1.88
N TYR A 85 10.61 -5.90 -2.77
CA TYR A 85 9.40 -5.12 -3.07
C TYR A 85 8.15 -5.87 -2.66
N ILE A 86 7.22 -5.15 -2.05
CA ILE A 86 5.92 -5.66 -1.62
C ILE A 86 4.86 -4.78 -2.27
N LEU A 87 3.96 -5.39 -3.03
CA LEU A 87 2.80 -4.72 -3.61
C LEU A 87 1.54 -5.36 -3.04
N LEU A 88 0.69 -4.57 -2.40
CA LEU A 88 -0.53 -5.04 -1.75
C LEU A 88 -1.76 -4.35 -2.32
N ASN A 89 -2.82 -5.12 -2.44
CA ASN A 89 -4.17 -4.66 -2.67
C ASN A 89 -5.15 -5.59 -1.94
N LYS A 90 -6.39 -5.17 -1.75
CA LYS A 90 -7.44 -6.04 -1.20
C LYS A 90 -7.61 -7.39 -1.93
N HIS A 91 -7.26 -7.44 -3.22
CA HIS A 91 -7.44 -8.62 -4.07
C HIS A 91 -6.16 -9.37 -4.39
N PHE A 92 -4.99 -8.81 -4.05
CA PHE A 92 -3.72 -9.45 -4.35
C PHE A 92 -2.61 -9.07 -3.38
N LYS A 93 -1.60 -9.94 -3.35
CA LYS A 93 -0.32 -9.74 -2.70
C LYS A 93 0.76 -10.18 -3.68
N ILE A 94 1.63 -9.26 -4.08
CA ILE A 94 2.78 -9.54 -4.95
C ILE A 94 4.04 -9.22 -4.16
N LEU A 95 4.96 -10.18 -4.17
CA LEU A 95 6.23 -10.12 -3.47
C LEU A 95 7.34 -10.35 -4.48
N ILE A 96 8.31 -9.44 -4.55
CA ILE A 96 9.41 -9.49 -5.51
C ILE A 96 10.73 -9.55 -4.74
N THR A 97 11.53 -10.56 -5.04
CA THR A 97 12.92 -10.71 -4.62
C THR A 97 13.83 -10.56 -5.84
N VAL A 98 15.15 -10.50 -5.63
CA VAL A 98 16.13 -10.47 -6.72
C VAL A 98 16.00 -11.67 -7.69
N ASN A 99 15.53 -12.82 -7.21
CA ASN A 99 15.55 -14.08 -7.97
C ASN A 99 14.15 -14.63 -8.29
N GLN A 100 13.11 -14.10 -7.65
CA GLN A 100 11.78 -14.69 -7.71
C GLN A 100 10.68 -13.65 -7.48
N ILE A 101 9.57 -13.85 -8.19
CA ILE A 101 8.29 -13.19 -7.96
C ILE A 101 7.32 -14.22 -7.40
N TYR A 102 6.55 -13.82 -6.39
CA TYR A 102 5.42 -14.56 -5.87
C TYR A 102 4.16 -13.71 -5.90
N ILE A 103 3.02 -14.32 -6.25
CA ILE A 103 1.73 -13.64 -6.34
C ILE A 103 0.66 -14.50 -5.68
N GLU A 104 -0.12 -13.90 -4.81
CA GLU A 104 -1.42 -14.43 -4.36
C GLU A 104 -2.50 -13.47 -4.86
N TYR A 105 -3.53 -13.97 -5.54
CA TYR A 105 -4.63 -13.12 -5.98
C TYR A 105 -5.95 -13.85 -6.09
N TYR A 106 -7.05 -13.11 -5.98
CA TYR A 106 -8.40 -13.63 -6.23
C TYR A 106 -8.78 -13.45 -7.69
N ASN A 107 -9.10 -14.55 -8.36
CA ASN A 107 -9.62 -14.51 -9.73
C ASN A 107 -11.06 -13.98 -9.78
N SER A 108 -11.64 -13.89 -10.98
CA SER A 108 -13.02 -13.42 -11.16
C SER A 108 -14.09 -14.30 -10.51
N ASN A 109 -13.77 -15.57 -10.25
CA ASN A 109 -14.62 -16.53 -9.53
C ASN A 109 -14.39 -16.51 -8.01
N ASN A 110 -13.65 -15.53 -7.49
CA ASN A 110 -13.29 -15.40 -6.09
C ASN A 110 -12.48 -16.59 -5.54
N GLN A 111 -11.76 -17.29 -6.41
CA GLN A 111 -10.83 -18.35 -6.03
C GLN A 111 -9.44 -17.75 -5.81
N LEU A 112 -8.81 -18.10 -4.69
CA LEU A 112 -7.43 -17.72 -4.40
C LEU A 112 -6.48 -18.55 -5.27
N LEU A 113 -5.68 -17.88 -6.09
CA LEU A 113 -4.61 -18.48 -6.89
C LEU A 113 -3.27 -18.00 -6.36
N LYS A 114 -2.30 -18.92 -6.34
CA LYS A 114 -0.93 -18.68 -5.91
C LYS A 114 0.00 -18.99 -7.06
N LEU A 115 0.79 -18.02 -7.50
CA LEU A 115 1.70 -18.12 -8.62
C LEU A 115 3.12 -17.75 -8.19
N HIS A 116 4.11 -18.31 -8.87
CA HIS A 116 5.51 -17.95 -8.71
C HIS A 116 6.22 -17.95 -10.06
N LYS A 117 7.30 -17.17 -10.15
CA LYS A 117 8.17 -17.10 -11.32
C LYS A 117 9.59 -16.82 -10.86
N ASP A 118 10.54 -17.63 -11.32
CA ASP A 118 11.96 -17.31 -11.19
C ASP A 118 12.31 -16.22 -12.20
N ILE A 119 13.06 -15.22 -11.77
CA ILE A 119 13.44 -14.05 -12.58
C ILE A 119 14.95 -13.85 -12.58
N SER A 120 15.47 -13.21 -13.62
CA SER A 120 16.88 -12.80 -13.67
C SER A 120 17.09 -11.49 -12.89
N PRO A 121 18.35 -11.16 -12.50
CA PRO A 121 18.68 -9.85 -11.96
C PRO A 121 18.27 -8.69 -12.88
N ASP A 122 18.39 -8.84 -14.20
CA ASP A 122 17.97 -7.80 -15.16
C ASP A 122 16.46 -7.56 -15.13
N GLU A 123 15.68 -8.65 -15.04
CA GLU A 123 14.22 -8.55 -14.89
C GLU A 123 13.85 -7.95 -13.53
N TYR A 124 14.59 -8.27 -12.46
CA TYR A 124 14.43 -7.60 -11.17
C TYR A 124 14.71 -6.08 -11.25
N LEU A 125 15.83 -5.69 -11.88
CA LEU A 125 16.21 -4.28 -12.05
C LEU A 125 15.21 -3.49 -12.90
N SER A 126 14.44 -4.18 -13.75
CA SER A 126 13.33 -3.54 -14.49
C SER A 126 12.25 -2.97 -13.58
N PHE A 127 12.22 -3.32 -12.28
CA PHE A 127 11.30 -2.76 -11.28
C PHE A 127 11.84 -1.54 -10.53
N ASN A 128 13.05 -1.04 -10.84
CA ASN A 128 13.63 0.12 -10.15
C ASN A 128 12.75 1.38 -10.23
N TYR A 129 11.95 1.51 -11.29
CA TYR A 129 10.95 2.59 -11.44
C TYR A 129 9.97 2.67 -10.27
N LEU A 130 9.76 1.58 -9.52
CA LEU A 130 8.90 1.59 -8.34
C LEU A 130 9.44 2.53 -7.26
N THR A 131 10.76 2.67 -7.17
CA THR A 131 11.40 3.53 -6.17
C THR A 131 11.67 4.96 -6.64
N GLU A 132 11.61 5.22 -7.94
CA GLU A 132 11.79 6.56 -8.52
C GLU A 132 10.64 7.50 -8.10
N ASP A 133 10.98 8.72 -7.67
CA ASP A 133 10.04 9.79 -7.28
C ASP A 133 8.95 9.39 -6.27
N SER A 134 9.22 8.38 -5.45
CA SER A 134 8.25 7.81 -4.52
C SER A 134 7.74 8.85 -3.52
N LYS A 135 6.43 9.09 -3.52
CA LYS A 135 5.76 9.91 -2.50
C LYS A 135 5.46 9.05 -1.28
N TRP A 136 6.46 8.90 -0.43
CA TRP A 136 6.35 8.08 0.78
C TRP A 136 5.30 8.61 1.75
N ILE A 137 4.45 7.69 2.19
CA ILE A 137 3.49 7.78 3.27
C ILE A 137 4.02 6.91 4.40
N TYR A 138 3.94 7.39 5.63
CA TYR A 138 4.23 6.61 6.81
C TYR A 138 3.06 5.73 7.18
N ASP A 139 3.31 4.44 7.35
CA ASP A 139 2.44 3.51 8.07
C ASP A 139 2.69 3.69 9.56
N LEU A 140 1.69 4.20 10.27
CA LEU A 140 1.76 4.50 11.70
C LEU A 140 0.87 3.51 12.50
N GLY A 141 0.68 2.30 11.96
CA GLY A 141 -0.06 1.20 12.57
C GLY A 141 -1.56 1.27 12.32
N LYS A 142 -2.25 2.25 12.91
CA LYS A 142 -3.72 2.41 12.76
C LYS A 142 -4.12 3.39 11.67
N ILE A 143 -3.18 4.20 11.22
CA ILE A 143 -3.39 5.28 10.24
C ILE A 143 -2.17 5.39 9.33
N TYR A 144 -2.36 6.06 8.21
CA TYR A 144 -1.29 6.42 7.29
C TYR A 144 -1.12 7.93 7.32
N GLY A 145 0.12 8.43 7.26
CA GLY A 145 0.42 9.84 7.36
C GLY A 145 1.47 10.32 6.36
N VAL A 146 1.23 11.45 5.70
CA VAL A 146 2.26 12.16 4.91
C VAL A 146 2.60 13.45 5.63
N GLY A 147 3.89 13.68 5.85
CA GLY A 147 4.44 14.92 6.38
C GLY A 147 5.91 14.76 6.75
N GLU A 148 6.40 15.65 7.60
CA GLU A 148 7.81 15.68 8.00
C GLU A 148 7.95 15.33 9.48
N PHE A 149 8.88 14.41 9.78
CA PHE A 149 9.38 14.18 11.12
C PHE A 149 10.66 14.97 11.33
N LYS A 150 10.83 15.53 12.52
CA LYS A 150 12.06 16.15 12.97
C LYS A 150 12.62 15.35 14.14
N SER A 151 13.89 15.00 14.04
CA SER A 151 14.62 14.32 15.11
C SER A 151 15.12 15.34 16.14
N ASP A 152 15.15 14.92 17.40
CA ASP A 152 15.73 15.67 18.50
C ASP A 152 16.21 14.68 19.57
N LYS A 153 16.88 15.19 20.59
CA LYS A 153 17.46 14.38 21.65
C LYS A 153 17.05 14.91 23.00
N PHE A 154 16.86 14.03 23.97
CA PHE A 154 16.80 14.44 25.36
C PHE A 154 17.74 13.58 26.20
N GLU A 155 18.20 14.16 27.29
CA GLU A 155 19.06 13.49 28.24
C GLU A 155 18.19 12.91 29.35
N LYS A 156 18.23 11.59 29.48
CA LYS A 156 17.54 10.87 30.53
C LYS A 156 18.50 10.64 31.70
N GLY A 157 18.16 11.23 32.85
CA GLY A 157 18.90 11.07 34.11
C GLY A 157 18.77 9.65 34.71
N GLY A 158 19.70 9.26 35.56
CA GLY A 158 19.82 7.93 36.14
C GLY A 158 21.22 7.67 36.72
N LEU A 159 21.50 6.42 37.13
CA LEU A 159 22.87 5.97 37.49
C LEU A 159 23.90 6.19 36.37
N MET A 160 23.45 6.21 35.10
CA MET A 160 24.21 6.64 33.93
C MET A 160 23.33 7.52 33.04
N GLN A 161 23.90 8.62 32.53
CA GLN A 161 23.21 9.52 31.62
C GLN A 161 23.03 8.83 30.27
N THR A 162 21.77 8.71 29.83
CA THR A 162 21.44 8.10 28.54
C THR A 162 20.88 9.18 27.62
N ILE A 163 21.47 9.34 26.43
CA ILE A 163 20.93 10.19 25.38
C ILE A 163 19.89 9.38 24.63
N VAL A 164 18.65 9.89 24.58
CA VAL A 164 17.54 9.24 23.88
C VAL A 164 17.19 10.08 22.66
N ASP A 165 17.37 9.49 21.49
CA ASP A 165 16.91 10.05 20.22
C ASP A 165 15.39 9.85 20.10
N TYR A 166 14.67 10.87 19.66
CA TYR A 166 13.25 10.80 19.37
C TYR A 166 12.87 11.62 18.15
N GLU A 167 11.69 11.36 17.60
CA GLU A 167 11.14 12.11 16.48
C GLU A 167 9.79 12.70 16.86
N TYR A 168 9.48 13.87 16.32
CA TYR A 168 8.15 14.48 16.39
C TYR A 168 7.75 15.04 15.02
N LYS A 169 6.45 15.05 14.76
CA LYS A 169 5.84 15.55 13.52
C LYS A 169 5.86 17.08 13.50
N VAL A 170 6.23 17.65 12.36
CA VAL A 170 6.25 19.11 12.13
C VAL A 170 5.59 19.46 10.80
N GLY A 171 5.14 20.71 10.68
CA GLY A 171 4.64 21.25 9.42
C GLY A 171 3.28 20.67 9.00
N LYS A 172 3.06 20.61 7.68
CA LYS A 172 1.79 20.16 7.09
C LYS A 172 1.72 18.65 7.06
N TRP A 173 0.56 18.12 7.44
CA TRP A 173 0.31 16.69 7.49
C TRP A 173 -1.04 16.35 6.87
N LYS A 174 -1.12 15.15 6.29
CA LYS A 174 -2.36 14.51 5.85
C LYS A 174 -2.40 13.09 6.42
N PHE A 175 -3.58 12.65 6.84
CA PHE A 175 -3.80 11.32 7.38
C PHE A 175 -4.93 10.58 6.68
N TRP A 176 -4.75 9.27 6.53
CA TRP A 176 -5.74 8.35 5.98
C TRP A 176 -6.00 7.21 6.97
N ASN A 177 -7.24 6.71 6.99
CA ASN A 177 -7.58 5.52 7.76
C ASN A 177 -7.08 4.22 7.08
N ILE A 178 -7.36 3.07 7.70
CA ILE A 178 -7.04 1.74 7.16
C ILE A 178 -7.71 1.44 5.81
N ASN A 179 -8.80 2.13 5.48
CA ASN A 179 -9.49 2.02 4.20
C ASN A 179 -8.97 3.01 3.14
N ARG A 180 -7.91 3.76 3.45
CA ARG A 180 -7.29 4.78 2.57
C ARG A 180 -8.20 5.98 2.29
N GLU A 181 -9.15 6.24 3.17
CA GLU A 181 -9.97 7.44 3.12
C GLU A 181 -9.24 8.56 3.86
N LEU A 182 -9.15 9.74 3.25
CA LEU A 182 -8.56 10.92 3.90
C LEU A 182 -9.42 11.28 5.11
N ILE A 183 -8.84 11.26 6.31
CA ILE A 183 -9.55 11.53 7.56
C ILE A 183 -9.16 12.86 8.19
N ALA A 184 -7.96 13.36 7.93
CA ALA A 184 -7.51 14.64 8.46
C ALA A 184 -6.43 15.28 7.59
N GLU A 185 -6.40 16.61 7.54
CA GLU A 185 -5.26 17.36 7.06
C GLU A 185 -5.11 18.68 7.82
N GLY A 186 -3.88 19.12 8.03
CA GLY A 186 -3.62 20.33 8.79
C GLY A 186 -2.16 20.58 9.03
N LYS A 187 -1.86 21.43 10.01
CA LYS A 187 -0.49 21.78 10.40
C LYS A 187 -0.26 21.52 11.88
N PHE A 188 0.72 20.69 12.21
CA PHE A 188 1.14 20.51 13.60
C PHE A 188 1.81 21.78 14.13
N ILE A 189 1.58 22.06 15.41
CA ILE A 189 2.34 23.03 16.18
C ILE A 189 3.26 22.26 17.11
N THR A 190 4.51 22.71 17.22
CA THR A 190 5.46 22.17 18.19
C THR A 190 5.19 22.79 19.55
N ASP A 191 4.98 21.96 20.55
CA ASP A 191 4.85 22.35 21.94
C ASP A 191 5.89 21.62 22.80
N SER A 192 6.16 22.11 24.01
CA SER A 192 7.06 21.46 24.96
C SER A 192 6.25 20.80 26.07
N SER A 193 6.33 19.47 26.17
CA SER A 193 5.69 18.72 27.25
C SER A 193 6.74 18.31 28.28
N MET A 194 6.44 18.53 29.56
CA MET A 194 7.24 18.04 30.69
C MET A 194 6.95 16.56 30.92
N VAL A 195 7.99 15.75 30.98
CA VAL A 195 7.92 14.32 31.30
C VAL A 195 8.38 14.13 32.74
N ILE A 196 7.46 13.61 33.57
CA ILE A 196 7.66 13.40 35.01
C ILE A 196 7.72 11.90 35.28
N GLY A 197 8.64 11.47 36.12
CA GLY A 197 8.65 10.11 36.69
C GLY A 197 9.13 8.98 35.75
N GLN A 198 9.66 9.32 34.57
CA GLN A 198 10.33 8.33 33.71
C GLN A 198 11.84 8.24 33.96
N SER A 199 12.42 9.16 34.73
CA SER A 199 13.81 9.19 35.21
C SER A 199 13.92 9.87 36.57
N ASP A 200 15.13 9.89 37.14
CA ASP A 200 15.47 10.57 38.39
C ASP A 200 15.36 12.10 38.32
N SER A 201 15.16 12.65 37.11
CA SER A 201 14.94 14.07 36.85
C SER A 201 13.80 14.29 35.87
N ASP A 202 13.09 15.41 36.02
CA ASP A 202 12.12 15.87 35.02
C ASP A 202 12.85 16.43 33.79
N TYR A 203 12.28 16.20 32.62
CA TYR A 203 12.83 16.72 31.35
C TYR A 203 11.72 17.15 30.42
N TYR A 204 12.04 18.08 29.51
CA TYR A 204 11.11 18.56 28.50
C TYR A 204 11.39 17.90 27.16
N ILE A 205 10.33 17.44 26.49
CA ILE A 205 10.40 16.95 25.12
C ILE A 205 9.51 17.82 24.22
N LYS A 206 9.93 17.98 22.97
CA LYS A 206 9.09 18.59 21.94
C LYS A 206 8.03 17.58 21.53
N THR A 207 6.80 18.06 21.39
CA THR A 207 5.64 17.24 21.04
C THR A 207 4.86 17.89 19.92
N SER A 208 4.20 17.05 19.13
CA SER A 208 3.35 17.48 18.02
C SER A 208 1.94 17.68 18.53
N LYS A 209 1.45 18.92 18.50
CA LYS A 209 0.09 19.27 18.94
C LYS A 209 -0.81 19.70 17.80
N ILE A 210 -2.03 19.19 17.83
CA ILE A 210 -3.11 19.57 16.94
C ILE A 210 -3.89 20.69 17.61
N ARG A 211 -3.92 21.84 16.95
CA ARG A 211 -4.87 22.90 17.26
C ARG A 211 -5.98 22.89 16.23
N LYS A 212 -7.23 22.74 16.67
CA LYS A 212 -8.40 22.47 15.81
C LYS A 212 -8.54 23.49 14.68
N GLU A 213 -8.23 24.76 14.94
CA GLU A 213 -8.28 25.85 13.96
C GLU A 213 -7.33 25.67 12.76
N ASN A 214 -6.29 24.84 12.89
CA ASN A 214 -5.30 24.57 11.84
C ASN A 214 -5.55 23.24 11.12
N TRP A 215 -6.65 22.55 11.42
CA TRP A 215 -6.94 21.21 10.94
C TRP A 215 -8.35 21.10 10.39
N LYS A 216 -8.49 20.22 9.41
CA LYS A 216 -9.77 19.77 8.86
C LYS A 216 -9.86 18.27 9.04
N PHE A 217 -11.03 17.80 9.45
CA PHE A 217 -11.34 16.39 9.65
C PHE A 217 -12.49 16.00 8.77
N TYR A 218 -12.46 14.79 8.24
CA TYR A 218 -13.39 14.34 7.21
C TYR A 218 -14.09 13.05 7.64
N ASN A 219 -15.39 12.95 7.37
CA ASN A 219 -16.09 11.66 7.39
C ASN A 219 -15.88 10.90 6.07
N SER A 220 -16.46 9.69 5.97
CA SER A 220 -16.40 8.86 4.75
C SER A 220 -17.01 9.53 3.52
N GLU A 221 -17.93 10.49 3.71
CA GLU A 221 -18.55 11.28 2.64
C GLU A 221 -17.74 12.53 2.26
N LYS A 222 -16.53 12.70 2.82
CA LYS A 222 -15.64 13.87 2.65
C LYS A 222 -16.22 15.20 3.14
N GLN A 223 -17.21 15.16 4.02
CA GLN A 223 -17.73 16.35 4.69
C GLN A 223 -16.84 16.69 5.89
N ILE A 224 -16.68 17.99 6.15
CA ILE A 224 -15.91 18.46 7.30
C ILE A 224 -16.71 18.15 8.58
N ILE A 225 -16.05 17.48 9.52
CA ILE A 225 -16.62 17.11 10.82
C ILE A 225 -15.77 17.65 11.97
N GLU A 226 -16.37 17.71 13.15
CA GLU A 226 -15.64 17.94 14.39
C GLU A 226 -14.99 16.62 14.84
N PRO A 227 -13.68 16.60 15.14
CA PRO A 227 -12.99 15.37 15.55
C PRO A 227 -13.36 14.98 16.98
N LYS A 228 -13.35 13.67 17.25
CA LYS A 228 -13.40 13.15 18.62
C LYS A 228 -12.04 13.30 19.30
N ILE A 229 -12.04 13.37 20.63
CA ILE A 229 -10.80 13.51 21.42
C ILE A 229 -9.86 12.33 21.17
N GLU A 230 -10.42 11.12 21.02
CA GLU A 230 -9.65 9.91 20.74
C GLU A 230 -8.94 9.98 19.39
N GLU A 231 -9.58 10.58 18.37
CA GLU A 231 -8.99 10.75 17.04
C GLU A 231 -7.81 11.72 17.11
N LEU A 232 -7.96 12.84 17.81
CA LEU A 232 -6.86 13.78 18.05
C LEU A 232 -5.69 13.08 18.74
N PHE A 233 -5.96 12.31 19.79
CA PHE A 233 -4.94 11.57 20.52
C PHE A 233 -4.21 10.57 19.61
N ILE A 234 -4.92 9.83 18.77
CA ILE A 234 -4.32 8.89 17.81
C ILE A 234 -3.38 9.64 16.85
N LEU A 235 -3.83 10.74 16.24
CA LEU A 235 -3.02 11.49 15.27
C LEU A 235 -1.78 12.12 15.91
N GLU A 236 -1.91 12.69 17.11
CA GLU A 236 -0.78 13.28 17.86
C GLU A 236 0.29 12.25 18.24
N ASN A 237 -0.12 11.02 18.60
CA ASN A 237 0.79 9.99 19.09
C ASN A 237 1.22 8.95 18.05
N ALA A 238 0.70 9.02 16.82
CA ALA A 238 1.11 8.16 15.71
C ALA A 238 2.55 8.46 15.25
N ASN A 239 3.50 7.61 15.61
CA ASN A 239 4.94 7.72 15.28
C ASN A 239 5.41 6.47 14.51
N LYS A 240 6.60 6.53 13.89
CA LYS A 240 7.21 5.40 13.17
C LYS A 240 7.66 4.28 14.10
#